data_AF-A0AAX0WV15-F1
#
_entry.id   AF-A0AAX0WV15-F1
#
_cell.length_a   1.000
_cell.length_b   1.000
_cell.length_c   1.000
_cell.angle_alpha   90.00
_cell.angle_beta   90.00
_cell.angle_gamma   90.00
#
_symmetry.space_group_name_H-M   'P 1'
#
loop_
_entity.id
_entity.type
_entity.pdbx_description
1 polymer ?
#
loop_
_entity_poly.entity_id
_entity_poly.type
_entity_poly.pdbx_seq_one_letter_code
_entity_poly.pdbx_strand_id
1 'polypeptide(L)'
;MKQKLLFGFTVAALSFATISHADFTFYSSANSCEDVPGNWAGSGKASNWLIECVYNGAGTVSTLDGAGNFNIEVSADKRSGSILCPDHHVTKLQGVCVNGTVTIKTEFGNLNGIFTKNSGNAKGKLNVSPGVDVDVAIQFKRVD
;
A
#
# COMPACT_ATOMS: atom_id res chain seq x y z
N MET A 1 7.16 -54.35 26.25
CA MET A 1 6.88 -52.90 26.23
C MET A 1 7.88 -52.21 25.30
N LYS A 2 7.40 -51.17 24.58
CA LYS A 2 8.09 -50.20 23.68
C LYS A 2 7.94 -50.51 22.17
N GLN A 3 7.03 -49.84 21.46
CA GLN A 3 7.18 -48.52 20.77
C GLN A 3 8.16 -48.62 19.59
N LYS A 4 7.84 -48.36 18.32
CA LYS A 4 7.26 -47.15 17.71
C LYS A 4 6.93 -47.46 16.23
N LEU A 5 5.70 -47.22 15.77
CA LEU A 5 5.20 -45.99 15.13
C LEU A 5 5.75 -45.75 13.70
N LEU A 6 4.94 -46.20 12.73
CA LEU A 6 4.54 -45.50 11.50
C LEU A 6 5.57 -44.51 10.91
N PHE A 7 6.28 -44.96 9.88
CA PHE A 7 6.92 -44.07 8.91
C PHE A 7 5.84 -43.39 8.06
N GLY A 8 5.33 -42.27 8.57
CA GLY A 8 4.36 -41.41 7.90
C GLY A 8 5.03 -40.63 6.76
N PHE A 9 4.49 -40.81 5.56
CA PHE A 9 4.67 -39.93 4.41
C PHE A 9 4.16 -38.52 4.74
N THR A 10 5.04 -37.60 5.13
CA THR A 10 4.70 -36.17 5.21
C THR A 10 5.88 -35.30 4.82
N VAL A 11 6.23 -35.27 3.53
CA VAL A 11 7.01 -34.16 2.95
C VAL A 11 6.53 -33.90 1.52
N ALA A 12 5.32 -33.37 1.36
CA ALA A 12 4.84 -32.85 0.06
C ALA A 12 3.70 -31.81 0.21
N ALA A 13 3.71 -30.98 1.26
CA ALA A 13 2.68 -29.94 1.46
C ALA A 13 3.24 -28.52 1.66
N LEU A 14 4.49 -28.26 1.22
CA LEU A 14 5.07 -26.90 1.23
C LEU A 14 4.91 -26.16 -0.10
N SER A 15 4.34 -26.79 -1.12
CA SER A 15 3.91 -26.13 -2.35
C SER A 15 2.50 -25.56 -2.12
N PHE A 16 2.27 -24.31 -2.50
CA PHE A 16 1.03 -23.51 -2.35
C PHE A 16 0.89 -22.66 -1.08
N ALA A 17 1.96 -22.02 -0.61
CA ALA A 17 1.77 -20.67 -0.07
C ALA A 17 1.46 -19.77 -1.26
N THR A 18 0.18 -19.61 -1.59
CA THR A 18 -0.24 -18.53 -2.49
C THR A 18 0.33 -17.26 -1.91
N ILE A 19 1.21 -16.56 -2.64
CA ILE A 19 1.60 -15.20 -2.31
C ILE A 19 0.29 -14.43 -2.28
N SER A 20 -0.28 -14.21 -1.09
CA SER A 20 -1.46 -13.37 -0.94
C SER A 20 -0.95 -11.97 -1.17
N HIS A 21 -0.92 -11.55 -2.43
CA HIS A 21 -0.66 -10.17 -2.78
C HIS A 21 -1.64 -9.31 -1.97
N ALA A 22 -1.11 -8.27 -1.35
CA ALA A 22 -1.90 -7.31 -0.65
C ALA A 22 -2.22 -6.16 -1.61
N ASP A 23 -3.36 -5.51 -1.42
CA ASP A 23 -3.85 -4.51 -2.36
C ASP A 23 -4.07 -3.19 -1.63
N PHE A 24 -3.61 -2.10 -2.24
CA PHE A 24 -4.12 -0.78 -1.92
C PHE A 24 -5.32 -0.50 -2.81
N THR A 25 -6.47 -0.26 -2.18
CA THR A 25 -7.74 0.00 -2.88
C THR A 25 -8.25 1.39 -2.56
N PHE A 26 -8.49 2.19 -3.60
CA PHE A 26 -9.04 3.54 -3.45
C PHE A 26 -10.32 3.70 -4.28
N TYR A 27 -11.37 4.20 -3.66
CA TYR A 27 -12.67 4.39 -4.30
C TYR A 27 -12.89 5.85 -4.67
N SER A 28 -13.17 6.10 -5.94
CA SER A 28 -13.56 7.40 -6.46
C SER A 28 -14.96 7.77 -5.97
N SER A 29 -15.12 8.97 -5.41
CA SER A 29 -16.44 9.50 -5.06
C SER A 29 -17.33 9.74 -6.28
N ALA A 30 -16.72 9.93 -7.46
CA ALA A 30 -17.43 10.15 -8.72
C ALA A 30 -17.69 8.85 -9.49
N ASN A 31 -17.24 7.70 -8.96
CA ASN A 31 -17.29 6.40 -9.64
C ASN A 31 -16.61 6.42 -11.03
N SER A 32 -15.60 7.29 -11.20
CA SER A 32 -14.86 7.50 -12.44
C SER A 32 -13.34 7.50 -12.18
N CYS A 33 -12.57 7.29 -13.24
CA CYS A 33 -11.10 7.24 -13.19
C CYS A 33 -10.42 8.51 -13.72
N GLU A 34 -11.20 9.52 -14.15
CA GLU A 34 -10.69 10.76 -14.75
C GLU A 34 -9.87 11.59 -13.76
N ASP A 35 -10.18 11.47 -12.48
CA ASP A 35 -9.55 12.22 -11.40
C ASP A 35 -8.23 11.59 -10.92
N VAL A 36 -7.83 10.43 -11.45
CA VAL A 36 -6.63 9.69 -11.00
C VAL A 36 -5.31 10.36 -11.45
N PRO A 37 -5.09 10.71 -12.74
CA PRO A 37 -3.82 11.24 -13.23
C PRO A 37 -3.50 12.63 -12.68
N GLY A 38 -2.24 12.90 -12.36
CA GLY A 38 -1.77 14.21 -11.95
C GLY A 38 -0.78 14.18 -10.80
N ASN A 39 -0.46 15.36 -10.28
CA ASN A 39 0.42 15.53 -9.14
C ASN A 39 -0.38 15.62 -7.84
N TRP A 40 0.16 14.97 -6.82
CA TRP A 40 -0.45 14.84 -5.51
C TRP A 40 0.59 15.14 -4.43
N ALA A 41 0.14 15.77 -3.36
CA ALA A 41 0.93 15.96 -2.15
C ALA A 41 0.10 15.53 -0.94
N GLY A 42 0.75 14.99 0.08
CA GLY A 42 0.06 14.47 1.24
C GLY A 42 0.90 14.41 2.49
N SER A 43 0.27 13.96 3.57
CA SER A 43 0.94 13.59 4.80
C SER A 43 0.41 12.25 5.29
N GLY A 44 1.25 11.51 5.98
CA GLY A 44 0.92 10.20 6.51
C GLY A 44 1.51 9.98 7.89
N LYS A 45 0.83 9.14 8.68
CA LYS A 45 1.34 8.61 9.94
C LYS A 45 1.40 7.09 9.83
N ALA A 46 2.54 6.51 10.18
CA ALA A 46 2.74 5.08 10.38
C ALA A 46 3.04 4.83 11.85
N SER A 47 2.26 3.99 12.51
CA SER A 47 2.44 3.73 13.94
C SER A 47 2.06 2.32 14.38
N ASN A 48 2.75 1.80 15.38
CA ASN A 48 2.34 0.66 16.20
C ASN A 48 2.81 0.89 17.65
N TRP A 49 2.86 -0.17 18.46
CA TRP A 49 3.29 -0.07 19.87
C TRP A 49 4.76 0.34 20.07
N LEU A 50 5.62 0.20 19.04
CA LEU A 50 7.07 0.42 19.11
C LEU A 50 7.55 1.60 18.23
N ILE A 51 6.85 1.86 17.13
CA ILE A 51 7.26 2.79 16.07
C ILE A 51 6.15 3.81 15.90
N GLU A 52 6.52 5.08 15.82
CA GLU A 52 5.63 6.15 15.36
C GLU A 52 6.40 7.10 14.47
N CYS A 53 5.91 7.31 13.25
CA CYS A 53 6.55 8.13 12.23
C CYS A 53 5.55 8.93 11.42
N VAL A 54 5.90 10.18 11.17
CA VAL A 54 5.09 11.14 10.43
C VAL A 54 5.86 11.55 9.19
N TYR A 55 5.20 11.51 8.04
CA TYR A 55 5.76 11.74 6.73
C TYR A 55 5.00 12.84 5.99
N ASN A 56 5.74 13.60 5.18
CA ASN A 56 5.17 14.31 4.05
C ASN A 56 5.44 13.47 2.79
N GLY A 57 4.53 13.49 1.84
CA GLY A 57 4.73 12.77 0.58
C GLY A 57 4.33 13.61 -0.62
N ALA A 58 4.94 13.30 -1.75
CA ALA A 58 4.57 13.81 -3.05
C ALA A 58 4.48 12.64 -4.01
N GLY A 59 3.61 12.72 -5.02
CA GLY A 59 3.54 11.69 -6.03
C GLY A 59 2.94 12.17 -7.33
N THR A 60 3.36 11.55 -8.41
CA THR A 60 2.85 11.78 -9.76
C THR A 60 2.23 10.51 -10.27
N VAL A 61 1.01 10.63 -10.77
CA VAL A 61 0.23 9.54 -11.36
C VAL A 61 0.13 9.79 -12.85
N SER A 62 0.57 8.84 -13.67
CA SER A 62 0.52 8.96 -15.13
C SER A 62 -0.91 8.98 -15.65
N THR A 63 -1.07 9.35 -16.91
CA THR A 63 -2.31 9.09 -17.65
C THR A 63 -2.62 7.59 -17.67
N LEU A 64 -3.91 7.26 -17.72
CA LEU A 64 -4.39 5.89 -17.87
C LEU A 64 -4.28 5.44 -19.32
N ASP A 65 -3.92 4.19 -19.56
CA ASP A 65 -4.03 3.56 -20.87
C ASP A 65 -5.48 3.12 -21.17
N GLY A 66 -5.71 2.53 -22.35
CA GLY A 66 -7.04 2.06 -22.76
C GLY A 66 -7.61 0.90 -21.92
N ALA A 67 -6.80 0.27 -21.08
CA ALA A 67 -7.22 -0.76 -20.12
C ALA A 67 -7.29 -0.21 -18.67
N GLY A 68 -7.07 1.09 -18.48
CA GLY A 68 -7.10 1.75 -17.17
C GLY A 68 -5.83 1.57 -16.34
N ASN A 69 -4.73 1.05 -16.91
CA ASN A 69 -3.45 0.93 -16.21
C ASN A 69 -2.72 2.26 -16.17
N PHE A 70 -1.98 2.48 -15.09
CA PHE A 70 -1.18 3.68 -14.90
C PHE A 70 0.02 3.41 -13.98
N ASN A 71 1.01 4.31 -14.05
CA ASN A 71 2.18 4.29 -13.20
C ASN A 71 2.08 5.38 -12.13
N ILE A 72 2.64 5.09 -10.96
CA ILE A 72 2.73 5.99 -9.82
C ILE A 72 4.19 6.12 -9.45
N GLU A 73 4.69 7.34 -9.32
CA GLU A 73 5.96 7.62 -8.66
C GLU A 73 5.63 8.39 -7.38
N VAL A 74 6.08 7.90 -6.22
CA VAL A 74 5.80 8.51 -4.92
C VAL A 74 7.07 8.63 -4.11
N SER A 75 7.26 9.79 -3.49
CA SER A 75 8.28 10.05 -2.49
C SER A 75 7.63 10.29 -1.13
N ALA A 76 8.33 9.87 -0.08
CA ALA A 76 7.97 10.15 1.30
C ALA A 76 9.20 10.61 2.09
N ASP A 77 9.07 11.74 2.75
CA ASP A 77 10.09 12.38 3.57
C ASP A 77 9.63 12.40 5.03
N LYS A 78 10.44 11.82 5.92
CA LYS A 78 10.14 11.77 7.35
C LYS A 78 10.20 13.17 7.92
N ARG A 79 9.08 13.60 8.51
CA ARG A 79 8.96 14.86 9.22
C ARG A 79 9.40 14.74 10.68
N SER A 80 9.01 13.65 11.33
CA SER A 80 9.29 13.38 12.75
C SER A 80 9.00 11.91 13.09
N GLY A 81 9.57 11.42 14.19
CA GLY A 81 9.25 10.09 14.73
C GLY A 81 10.48 9.26 15.06
N SER A 82 10.28 7.95 15.11
CA SER A 82 11.32 6.97 15.45
C SER A 82 12.53 7.03 14.50
N ILE A 83 13.72 6.77 15.05
CA ILE A 83 14.95 6.62 14.26
C ILE A 83 14.93 5.36 13.38
N LEU A 84 14.08 4.39 13.70
CA LEU A 84 13.91 3.16 12.92
C LEU A 84 13.22 3.40 11.58
N CYS A 85 12.61 4.57 11.42
CA CYS A 85 11.94 4.95 10.19
C CYS A 85 12.89 5.57 9.19
N PRO A 86 12.81 5.16 7.90
CA PRO A 86 13.63 5.77 6.86
C PRO A 86 13.34 7.26 6.76
N ASP A 87 14.40 8.05 6.57
CA ASP A 87 14.30 9.51 6.43
C ASP A 87 13.67 9.89 5.08
N HIS A 88 13.97 9.13 4.04
CA HIS A 88 13.48 9.35 2.69
C HIS A 88 13.25 8.02 1.98
N HIS A 89 12.19 7.94 1.17
CA HIS A 89 11.90 6.78 0.35
C HIS A 89 11.23 7.20 -0.95
N VAL A 90 11.64 6.61 -2.07
CA VAL A 90 10.99 6.77 -3.38
C VAL A 90 10.65 5.39 -3.91
N THR A 91 9.44 5.24 -4.43
CA THR A 91 9.03 4.00 -5.09
C THR A 91 8.18 4.26 -6.31
N LYS A 92 8.18 3.27 -7.20
CA LYS A 92 7.34 3.23 -8.39
C LYS A 92 6.38 2.08 -8.26
N LEU A 93 5.10 2.37 -8.40
CA LEU A 93 4.01 1.41 -8.29
C LEU A 93 3.21 1.40 -9.59
N GLN A 94 2.53 0.29 -9.83
CA GLN A 94 1.59 0.15 -10.94
C GLN A 94 0.19 -0.03 -10.39
N GLY A 95 -0.74 0.73 -10.93
CA GLY A 95 -2.15 0.67 -10.57
C GLY A 95 -3.02 0.39 -11.77
N VAL A 96 -4.23 -0.09 -11.50
CA VAL A 96 -5.32 -0.18 -12.46
C VAL A 96 -6.52 0.55 -11.89
N CYS A 97 -7.24 1.31 -12.72
CA CYS A 97 -8.52 1.90 -12.35
C CYS A 97 -9.62 1.34 -13.24
N VAL A 98 -10.62 0.71 -12.62
CA VAL A 98 -11.80 0.19 -13.30
C VAL A 98 -13.03 0.68 -12.56
N ASN A 99 -13.94 1.37 -13.26
CA ASN A 99 -15.21 1.89 -12.71
C ASN A 99 -15.00 2.65 -11.39
N GLY A 100 -14.04 3.58 -11.37
CA GLY A 100 -13.72 4.38 -10.18
C GLY A 100 -13.03 3.64 -9.04
N THR A 101 -12.70 2.36 -9.20
CA THR A 101 -11.93 1.59 -8.20
C THR A 101 -10.48 1.49 -8.66
N VAL A 102 -9.60 2.15 -7.92
CA VAL A 102 -8.15 2.03 -8.09
C VAL A 102 -7.64 0.86 -7.27
N THR A 103 -6.88 -0.03 -7.89
CA THR A 103 -6.18 -1.14 -7.23
C THR A 103 -4.69 -1.04 -7.54
N ILE A 104 -3.84 -1.07 -6.51
CA ILE A 104 -2.38 -1.11 -6.62
C ILE A 104 -1.92 -2.39 -5.91
N LYS A 105 -1.28 -3.29 -6.67
CA LYS A 105 -0.74 -4.53 -6.12
C LYS A 105 0.55 -4.27 -5.36
N THR A 106 0.65 -4.81 -4.16
CA THR A 106 1.78 -4.59 -3.28
C THR A 106 2.07 -5.83 -2.42
N GLU A 107 3.28 -5.91 -1.88
CA GLU A 107 3.67 -6.90 -0.88
C GLU A 107 3.59 -6.33 0.55
N PHE A 108 3.35 -5.03 0.68
CA PHE A 108 3.49 -4.29 1.95
C PHE A 108 2.24 -4.29 2.81
N GLY A 109 1.19 -5.05 2.51
CA GLY A 109 -0.08 -5.02 3.26
C GLY A 109 -1.19 -4.22 2.56
N ASN A 110 -2.25 -3.89 3.28
CA ASN A 110 -3.49 -3.36 2.70
C ASN A 110 -3.75 -1.92 3.14
N LEU A 111 -4.15 -1.07 2.19
CA LEU A 111 -4.64 0.28 2.43
C LEU A 111 -5.97 0.44 1.72
N ASN A 112 -6.95 0.99 2.41
CA ASN A 112 -8.25 1.29 1.82
C ASN A 112 -8.54 2.78 1.98
N GLY A 113 -9.02 3.41 0.92
CA GLY A 113 -9.26 4.84 0.91
C GLY A 113 -10.34 5.28 -0.04
N ILE A 114 -10.67 6.56 0.06
CA ILE A 114 -11.54 7.26 -0.88
C ILE A 114 -10.78 8.45 -1.46
N PHE A 115 -11.08 8.79 -2.70
CA PHE A 115 -10.58 10.01 -3.32
C PHE A 115 -11.69 10.71 -4.10
N THR A 116 -11.48 12.01 -4.27
CA THR A 116 -12.25 12.94 -5.08
C THR A 116 -11.28 13.59 -6.07
N LYS A 117 -11.79 14.46 -6.95
CA LYS A 117 -10.98 15.28 -7.85
C LYS A 117 -9.77 15.95 -7.22
N ASN A 118 -9.91 16.45 -5.98
CA ASN A 118 -8.93 17.34 -5.37
C ASN A 118 -8.26 16.77 -4.13
N SER A 119 -8.78 15.68 -3.56
CA SER A 119 -8.29 15.15 -2.29
C SER A 119 -8.68 13.70 -2.07
N GLY A 120 -8.00 13.04 -1.17
CA GLY A 120 -8.38 11.73 -0.69
C GLY A 120 -7.75 11.41 0.65
N ASN A 121 -8.17 10.28 1.19
CA ASN A 121 -7.64 9.73 2.42
C ASN A 121 -7.65 8.21 2.34
N ALA A 122 -6.70 7.59 3.02
CA ALA A 122 -6.61 6.14 3.12
C ALA A 122 -6.12 5.71 4.49
N LYS A 123 -6.55 4.54 4.92
CA LYS A 123 -6.09 3.90 6.14
C LYS A 123 -5.91 2.41 5.93
N GLY A 124 -5.05 1.80 6.71
CA GLY A 124 -4.90 0.36 6.72
C GLY A 124 -3.67 -0.05 7.50
N LYS A 125 -3.14 -1.22 7.16
CA LYS A 125 -2.05 -1.84 7.89
C LYS A 125 -0.97 -2.25 6.91
N LEU A 126 0.26 -1.79 7.15
CA LEU A 126 1.41 -2.16 6.36
C LEU A 126 2.33 -3.12 7.12
N ASN A 127 2.86 -4.12 6.43
CA ASN A 127 3.95 -4.95 6.91
C ASN A 127 5.27 -4.31 6.49
N VAL A 128 6.05 -3.83 7.46
CA VAL A 128 7.32 -3.12 7.21
C VAL A 128 8.53 -4.03 7.42
N SER A 129 8.36 -5.12 8.16
CA SER A 129 9.33 -6.21 8.30
C SER A 129 8.65 -7.47 8.85
N PRO A 130 9.28 -8.65 8.77
CA PRO A 130 8.70 -9.89 9.31
C PRO A 130 8.28 -9.73 10.77
N GLY A 131 6.98 -9.89 11.04
CA GLY A 131 6.39 -9.75 12.37
C GLY A 131 6.16 -8.30 12.85
N VAL A 132 6.43 -7.29 12.02
CA VAL A 132 6.19 -5.88 12.34
C VAL A 132 5.17 -5.28 11.37
N ASP A 133 3.97 -5.08 11.89
CA ASP A 133 2.92 -4.34 11.22
C ASP A 133 2.80 -2.93 11.80
N VAL A 134 2.46 -1.96 10.97
CA VAL A 134 2.14 -0.59 11.36
C VAL A 134 0.78 -0.19 10.82
N ASP A 135 -0.01 0.47 11.66
CA ASP A 135 -1.21 1.16 11.21
C ASP A 135 -0.80 2.42 10.47
N VAL A 136 -1.38 2.62 9.30
CA VAL A 136 -1.10 3.75 8.43
C VAL A 136 -2.36 4.55 8.18
N ALA A 137 -2.23 5.86 8.26
CA ALA A 137 -3.25 6.81 7.84
C ALA A 137 -2.62 7.88 6.96
N ILE A 138 -3.24 8.15 5.82
CA ILE A 138 -2.74 9.08 4.80
C ILE A 138 -3.87 10.05 4.42
N GLN A 139 -3.50 11.32 4.23
CA GLN A 139 -4.32 12.32 3.58
C GLN A 139 -3.53 12.94 2.44
N PHE A 140 -4.16 13.14 1.30
CA PHE A 140 -3.53 13.70 0.12
C PHE A 140 -4.46 14.65 -0.61
N LYS A 141 -3.85 15.58 -1.35
CA LYS A 141 -4.52 16.60 -2.16
C LYS A 141 -3.80 16.77 -3.49
N ARG A 142 -4.56 17.15 -4.50
CA ARG A 142 -4.01 17.48 -5.81
C ARG A 142 -3.17 18.76 -5.70
N VAL A 143 -2.08 18.83 -6.45
CA VAL A 143 -1.22 20.01 -6.58
C VAL A 143 -0.95 20.24 -8.07
N ASP A 144 -0.79 21.51 -8.44
CA ASP A 144 -0.50 21.93 -9.82
C ASP A 144 1.01 21.90 -10.08
#